data_AF-A0A1F7N5Q4-F1
#
_entry.id   AF-A0A1F7N5Q4-F1
#
_cell.length_a   1.000
_cell.length_b   1.000
_cell.length_c   1.000
_cell.angle_alpha   90.00
_cell.angle_beta   90.00
_cell.angle_gamma   90.00
#
_symmetry.space_group_name_H-M   'P 1'
#
loop_
_entity.id
_entity.type
_entity.pdbx_description
1 polymer ?
#
loop_
_entity_poly.entity_id
_entity_poly.type
_entity_poly.pdbx_seq_one_letter_code
_entity_poly.pdbx_strand_id
1 'polypeptide(L)'
;MASQRFTVLDDGRVLELEEAAGLALAERARAAGRPVALDAGERAAYLGIAARERARALAALEAPDFTLPDLDGRPHSLSAHRGRKVLLVAYASW
;
A
#
# COMPACT_ATOMS: atom_id res chain seq x y z
N MET A 1 -28.47 -8.23 -13.44
CA MET A 1 -27.06 -8.41 -13.84
C MET A 1 -26.24 -8.34 -12.57
N ALA A 2 -25.43 -9.36 -12.27
CA ALA A 2 -24.63 -9.36 -11.04
C ALA A 2 -23.55 -8.28 -11.17
N SER A 3 -23.57 -7.32 -10.25
CA SER A 3 -22.50 -6.33 -10.10
C SER A 3 -21.16 -7.03 -9.90
N GLN A 4 -20.22 -6.79 -10.80
CA GLN A 4 -18.87 -7.33 -10.68
C GLN A 4 -18.08 -6.48 -9.71
N ARG A 5 -17.72 -7.07 -8.57
CA ARG A 5 -16.85 -6.45 -7.57
C ARG A 5 -15.43 -6.30 -8.11
N PHE A 6 -14.81 -5.18 -7.75
CA PHE A 6 -13.47 -4.75 -8.10
C PHE A 6 -12.76 -4.29 -6.82
N THR A 7 -11.57 -4.84 -6.56
CA THR A 7 -10.80 -4.57 -5.34
C THR A 7 -9.82 -3.43 -5.57
N VAL A 8 -9.92 -2.36 -4.78
CA VAL A 8 -8.95 -1.27 -4.79
C VAL A 8 -8.19 -1.25 -3.47
N LEU A 9 -6.87 -1.33 -3.53
CA LEU A 9 -5.98 -1.02 -2.42
C LEU A 9 -5.59 0.47 -2.51
N ASP A 10 -6.16 1.30 -1.65
CA ASP A 10 -5.89 2.73 -1.59
C ASP A 10 -5.23 3.09 -0.25
N ASP A 11 -3.93 3.42 -0.29
CA ASP A 11 -3.17 3.82 0.91
C ASP A 11 -3.27 2.78 2.05
N GLY A 12 -3.11 1.50 1.70
CA GLY A 12 -3.19 0.38 2.65
C GLY A 12 -4.61 -0.03 3.06
N ARG A 13 -5.66 0.63 2.56
CA ARG A 13 -7.05 0.24 2.78
C ARG A 13 -7.57 -0.56 1.61
N VAL A 14 -8.29 -1.65 1.90
CA VAL A 14 -8.98 -2.45 0.88
C VAL A 14 -10.40 -1.91 0.71
N LEU A 15 -10.76 -1.58 -0.52
CA LEU A 15 -12.08 -1.12 -0.93
C LEU A 15 -12.66 -2.11 -1.94
N GLU A 16 -13.90 -2.53 -1.72
CA GLU A 16 -14.66 -3.34 -2.67
C GLU A 16 -15.65 -2.43 -3.37
N LEU A 17 -15.47 -2.23 -4.67
CA LEU A 17 -16.25 -1.29 -5.47
C LEU A 17 -16.89 -1.99 -6.67
N GLU A 18 -17.89 -1.34 -7.26
CA GLU A 18 -18.30 -1.67 -8.61
C GLU A 18 -17.16 -1.43 -9.59
N GLU A 19 -17.01 -2.30 -10.59
CA GLU A 19 -15.92 -2.24 -11.58
C GLU A 19 -15.76 -0.84 -12.20
N ALA A 20 -16.84 -0.22 -12.66
CA ALA A 20 -16.79 1.13 -13.23
C ALA A 20 -16.28 2.18 -12.22
N ALA A 21 -16.65 2.05 -10.95
CA ALA A 21 -16.20 2.96 -9.89
C ALA A 21 -14.73 2.72 -9.53
N GLY A 22 -14.29 1.45 -9.47
CA GLY A 22 -12.90 1.07 -9.25
C GLY A 22 -11.98 1.61 -10.34
N LEU A 23 -12.35 1.42 -11.61
CA LEU A 23 -11.62 1.95 -12.76
C LEU A 23 -11.57 3.49 -12.76
N ALA A 24 -12.70 4.15 -12.51
CA ALA A 24 -12.74 5.61 -12.43
C ALA A 24 -11.86 6.17 -11.29
N LEU A 25 -11.80 5.47 -10.16
CA LEU A 25 -10.93 5.83 -9.04
C LEU A 25 -9.45 5.66 -9.41
N ALA A 26 -9.09 4.57 -10.08
CA ALA A 26 -7.73 4.33 -10.57
C ALA A 26 -7.28 5.41 -11.57
N GLU A 27 -8.14 5.78 -12.52
CA GLU A 27 -7.84 6.84 -13.49
C GLU A 27 -7.71 8.22 -12.83
N ARG A 28 -8.57 8.54 -11.86
CA ARG A 28 -8.42 9.76 -11.05
C ARG A 28 -7.11 9.80 -10.29
N ALA A 29 -6.69 8.69 -9.68
CA ALA A 29 -5.42 8.60 -8.97
C ALA A 29 -4.23 8.82 -9.94
N ARG A 30 -4.28 8.20 -11.12
CA ARG A 30 -3.29 8.39 -12.18
C ARG A 30 -3.21 9.86 -12.62
N ALA A 31 -4.35 10.50 -12.86
CA ALA A 31 -4.43 11.92 -13.22
C ALA A 31 -3.88 12.84 -12.11
N ALA A 32 -4.03 12.44 -10.85
CA ALA A 32 -3.44 13.13 -9.70
C ALA A 32 -1.92 12.87 -9.52
N GLY A 33 -1.28 12.14 -10.44
CA GLY A 33 0.15 11.82 -10.39
C GLY A 33 0.51 10.77 -9.33
N ARG A 34 -0.48 9.99 -8.86
CA ARG A 34 -0.24 8.85 -7.97
C ARG A 34 0.20 7.64 -8.81
N PRO A 35 1.15 6.83 -8.34
CA PRO A 35 1.45 5.54 -8.97
C PRO A 35 0.22 4.64 -8.94
N VAL A 36 -0.10 4.01 -10.08
CA VAL A 36 -1.25 3.10 -10.19
C VAL A 36 -0.80 1.81 -10.87
N ALA A 37 -0.95 0.70 -10.17
CA ALA A 37 -0.89 -0.65 -10.74
C ALA A 37 -2.33 -1.15 -10.90
N LEU A 38 -2.70 -1.56 -12.11
CA LEU A 38 -4.06 -1.98 -12.45
C LEU A 38 -3.97 -3.33 -13.15
N ASP A 39 -4.74 -4.30 -12.65
CA ASP A 39 -5.03 -5.56 -13.33
C ASP A 39 -6.54 -5.63 -13.57
N ALA A 40 -6.96 -5.34 -14.80
CA ALA A 40 -8.36 -5.39 -15.17
C ALA A 40 -8.88 -6.83 -15.26
N GLY A 41 -8.03 -7.81 -15.56
CA GLY A 41 -8.41 -9.22 -15.65
C GLY A 41 -8.75 -9.79 -14.27
N GLU A 42 -7.93 -9.45 -13.28
CA GLU A 42 -8.17 -9.80 -11.87
C GLU A 42 -9.09 -8.82 -11.13
N ARG A 43 -9.54 -7.76 -11.82
CA ARG A 43 -10.40 -6.70 -11.27
C ARG A 43 -9.82 -6.09 -9.99
N ALA A 44 -8.52 -5.80 -10.03
CA ALA A 44 -7.78 -5.27 -8.89
C ALA A 44 -6.95 -4.05 -9.28
N ALA A 45 -6.89 -3.05 -8.40
CA ALA A 45 -5.97 -1.93 -8.54
C ALA A 45 -5.27 -1.60 -7.21
N TYR A 46 -4.02 -1.19 -7.30
CA TYR A 46 -3.27 -0.57 -6.20
C TYR A 46 -2.97 0.89 -6.52
N LEU A 47 -3.35 1.78 -5.61
CA LEU A 47 -3.15 3.22 -5.71
C LEU A 47 -2.09 3.65 -4.69
N GLY A 48 -0.90 3.94 -5.19
CA GLY A 48 0.22 4.40 -4.36
C GLY A 48 0.03 5.82 -3.84
N ILE A 49 0.88 6.21 -2.89
CA ILE A 49 0.91 7.58 -2.35
C ILE A 49 1.40 8.59 -3.40
N ALA A 50 0.96 9.84 -3.30
CA ALA A 50 1.38 10.88 -4.23
C ALA A 50 2.90 11.12 -4.15
N ALA A 51 3.54 11.45 -5.28
CA ALA A 51 5.00 11.64 -5.31
C ALA A 51 5.49 12.69 -4.31
N ARG A 52 4.70 13.75 -4.09
CA ARG A 52 5.00 14.81 -3.12
C ARG A 52 4.94 14.32 -1.67
N GLU A 53 3.99 13.46 -1.33
CA GLU A 53 3.87 12.87 0.02
C GLU A 53 5.02 11.90 0.27
N ARG A 54 5.34 11.06 -0.71
CA ARG A 54 6.53 10.20 -0.66
C ARG A 54 7.81 11.00 -0.44
N ALA A 55 7.99 12.11 -1.18
CA ALA A 55 9.15 12.97 -1.04
C ALA A 55 9.26 13.60 0.35
N ARG A 56 8.13 14.04 0.94
CA ARG A 56 8.08 14.57 2.31
C ARG A 56 8.47 13.51 3.35
N ALA A 57 7.95 12.29 3.22
CA ALA A 57 8.29 11.19 4.13
C ALA A 57 9.79 10.85 4.07
N LEU A 58 10.38 10.80 2.87
CA LEU A 58 11.82 10.59 2.70
C LEU A 58 12.64 11.73 3.30
N ALA A 59 12.21 12.98 3.13
CA ALA A 59 12.90 14.15 3.68
C ALA A 59 12.85 14.23 5.20
N ALA A 60 11.86 13.62 5.85
CA ALA A 60 11.78 13.56 7.31
C ALA A 60 12.88 12.69 7.93
N LEU A 61 13.44 11.74 7.16
CA LEU A 61 14.43 10.76 7.63
C LEU A 61 13.94 9.90 8.81
N GLU A 62 12.64 9.90 9.06
CA GLU A 62 11.99 9.08 10.08
C GLU A 62 11.43 7.82 9.42
N ALA A 63 11.90 6.65 9.88
CA ALA A 63 11.31 5.39 9.48
C ALA A 63 9.91 5.27 10.11
N PRO A 64 8.87 4.92 9.33
CA PRO A 64 7.53 4.69 9.87
C PRO A 64 7.56 3.50 10.82
N ASP A 65 6.95 3.64 11.99
CA ASP A 65 6.83 2.54 12.93
C ASP A 65 5.74 1.56 12.47
N PHE A 66 5.99 0.28 12.68
CA PHE A 66 5.02 -0.78 12.43
C PHE A 66 5.28 -1.92 13.41
N THR A 67 4.26 -2.75 13.65
CA THR A 67 4.36 -3.93 14.49
C THR A 67 3.95 -5.15 13.69
N LEU A 68 4.83 -6.15 13.62
CA LEU A 68 4.56 -7.42 12.95
C LEU A 68 4.75 -8.58 13.93
N PRO A 69 3.98 -9.67 13.80
CA PRO A 69 4.25 -10.88 14.56
C PRO A 69 5.50 -11.60 14.04
N ASP A 70 6.26 -12.23 14.93
CA ASP A 70 7.24 -13.25 14.57
C ASP A 70 6.57 -14.61 14.30
N LEU A 71 7.38 -15.65 14.09
CA LEU A 71 6.90 -17.02 13.83
C LEU A 71 6.13 -17.64 15.00
N ASP A 72 6.37 -17.17 16.23
CA ASP A 72 5.65 -17.58 17.44
C ASP A 72 4.41 -16.70 17.68
N GLY A 73 4.10 -15.77 16.77
CA GLY A 73 3.00 -14.81 16.90
C GLY A 73 3.28 -13.65 17.85
N ARG A 74 4.50 -13.52 18.38
CA ARG A 74 4.83 -12.43 19.32
C ARG A 74 4.99 -11.12 18.54
N PRO A 75 4.40 -10.02 19.02
CA PRO A 75 4.50 -8.74 18.34
C PRO A 75 5.90 -8.12 18.52
N HIS A 76 6.48 -7.65 17.42
CA HIS A 76 7.72 -6.87 17.40
C HIS A 76 7.49 -5.55 16.66
N SER A 77 7.80 -4.44 17.31
CA SER A 77 7.72 -3.10 16.72
C SER A 77 9.07 -2.64 16.19
N LEU A 78 9.10 -1.95 15.05
CA LEU A 78 10.35 -1.39 14.50
C LEU A 78 11.02 -0.43 15.50
N SER A 79 10.21 0.36 16.22
CA SER A 79 10.68 1.30 17.25
C SER A 79 11.45 0.65 18.40
N ALA A 80 11.25 -0.65 18.68
CA ALA A 80 12.01 -1.39 19.69
C ALA A 80 13.52 -1.52 19.34
N HIS A 81 13.88 -1.27 18.07
CA HIS A 81 15.25 -1.31 17.59
C HIS A 81 15.92 0.07 17.50
N ARG A 82 15.28 1.15 17.97
CA ARG A 82 15.89 2.50 18.01
C ARG A 82 17.26 2.48 18.71
N GLY A 83 18.17 3.32 18.23
CA GLY A 83 19.55 3.39 18.73
C GLY A 83 20.50 2.34 18.13
N ARG A 84 20.01 1.45 17.26
CA ARG A 84 20.82 0.44 16.55
C ARG A 84 20.70 0.63 15.04
N LYS A 85 21.75 0.26 14.29
CA LYS A 85 21.65 0.13 12.83
C LYS A 85 20.86 -1.15 12.52
N VAL A 86 19.80 -1.01 11.74
CA VAL A 86 18.90 -2.12 11.37
C VAL A 86 18.81 -2.18 9.86
N LEU A 87 18.88 -3.38 9.29
CA LEU A 87 18.55 -3.67 7.90
C LEU A 87 17.16 -4.31 7.86
N LEU A 88 16.22 -3.72 7.14
CA LEU A 88 14.91 -4.30 6.88
C LEU A 88 14.92 -4.96 5.50
N VAL A 89 14.50 -6.24 5.44
CA VAL A 89 14.39 -7.00 4.20
C VAL A 89 12.92 -7.34 3.97
N ALA A 90 12.30 -6.69 2.98
CA ALA A 90 10.96 -7.06 2.52
C ALA A 90 11.07 -8.16 1.46
N TYR A 91 10.52 -9.34 1.76
CA TYR A 91 10.69 -10.55 0.95
C TYR A 91 9.38 -11.35 0.88
N ALA A 92 9.21 -12.08 -0.22
CA ALA A 92 8.20 -13.09 -0.42
C ALA A 92 8.84 -14.30 -1.13
N SER A 93 8.41 -15.52 -0.81
CA SER A 93 9.03 -16.76 -1.31
C SER A 93 8.58 -17.21 -2.70
N TRP A 94 7.80 -16.40 -3.39
CA TRP A 94 7.09 -16.72 -4.62
C TRP A 94 7.40 -15.72 -5.71
#